data_AF-A0A2E1CF71-F1
#
_entry.id   AF-A0A2E1CF71-F1
#
_cell.length_a   1.000
_cell.length_b   1.000
_cell.length_c   1.000
_cell.angle_alpha   90.00
_cell.angle_beta   90.00
_cell.angle_gamma   90.00
#
_symmetry.space_group_name_H-M   'P 1'
#
loop_
_entity.id
_entity.type
_entity.pdbx_description
1 polymer ?
#
loop_
_entity_poly.entity_id
_entity_poly.type
_entity_poly.pdbx_seq_one_letter_code
_entity_poly.pdbx_strand_id
1 'polypeptide(L)'
;MNRDLPRTNEKAETDSKKNDFFHSLTSQIGSVGKIEIARDSVSEPVIRSWCDAMSESNPLYINQNFAKDSKYKGIIAPPAMLQVWTMSGLHLGNQFQRNSEDSPSAEVYQLLDDAGFTGVVATNAAYHYDEMIKPGDLISGSQKLLDVSVEKTTAIGVGHFVTTETTYSNSHGKQVGSMEFRVLKFRPGTGRKNQQKSARPKPASNNSTDWFWDACNNKELRIQSCDECGNLQHPPAVRCLLCGSVSLDSVAATGKGNLHSWAIAHYPQVPAFNYPLIVGLVELEEGIRLVSNITDIDPEELEIDMPLEVHWLDVNNEFTLHQFRPKENERQKLESRNDKIDKDRDQSSVSDTNESEAQNVEKQVSKLDPAKVQIGDELPISPVEITTLLIVSTALATRDYQDVHHDPKAAQSKGMPDIFMNILTSTGIVSRWINDWAGPAIEWSSIDLKLGTPNHPDDTMTLSGSVTEKTENGDQISLNISFLGKNDRGVHVSGNAEVLLLKNSKEKE
;
A
#
# COMPACT_ATOMS: atom_id res chain seq x y z
N MET A 1 27.14 -41.54 -37.71
CA MET A 1 25.66 -41.52 -37.76
C MET A 1 25.14 -41.42 -36.33
N ASN A 2 25.00 -40.20 -35.81
CA ASN A 2 24.16 -39.96 -34.64
C ASN A 2 23.06 -38.99 -35.10
N ARG A 3 21.82 -39.38 -34.83
CA ARG A 3 20.59 -38.74 -35.28
C ARG A 3 20.40 -37.41 -34.56
N ASP A 4 20.49 -36.31 -35.30
CA ASP A 4 19.87 -35.03 -34.96
C ASP A 4 18.43 -35.03 -35.45
N LEU A 5 17.44 -35.12 -34.54
CA LEU A 5 16.02 -34.73 -34.67
C LEU A 5 15.39 -34.71 -33.24
N PRO A 6 14.35 -33.92 -32.88
CA PRO A 6 13.70 -32.76 -33.53
C PRO A 6 13.26 -31.68 -32.50
N ARG A 7 14.13 -30.77 -32.02
CA ARG A 7 13.69 -29.71 -31.05
C ARG A 7 12.95 -28.52 -31.69
N THR A 8 12.97 -28.37 -33.00
CA THR A 8 12.45 -27.19 -33.70
C THR A 8 10.96 -27.28 -34.05
N ASN A 9 10.46 -28.48 -34.39
CA ASN A 9 9.04 -28.68 -34.75
C ASN A 9 8.10 -28.60 -33.54
N GLU A 10 8.48 -29.18 -32.39
CA GLU A 10 7.67 -29.11 -31.16
C GLU A 10 7.48 -27.66 -30.67
N LYS A 11 8.55 -26.85 -30.75
CA LYS A 11 8.49 -25.45 -30.35
C LYS A 11 7.60 -24.61 -31.27
N ALA A 12 7.73 -24.80 -32.59
CA ALA A 12 6.90 -24.10 -33.58
C ALA A 12 5.40 -24.47 -33.46
N GLU A 13 5.10 -25.75 -33.19
CA GLU A 13 3.73 -26.22 -32.99
C GLU A 13 3.13 -25.70 -31.67
N THR A 14 3.96 -25.58 -30.63
CA THR A 14 3.56 -24.99 -29.34
C THR A 14 3.30 -23.48 -29.47
N ASP A 15 4.15 -22.76 -30.20
CA ASP A 15 3.99 -21.32 -30.47
C ASP A 15 2.77 -21.03 -31.35
N SER A 16 2.48 -21.89 -32.35
CA SER A 16 1.25 -21.80 -33.15
C SER A 16 0.00 -21.99 -32.27
N LYS A 17 -0.03 -23.02 -31.43
CA LYS A 17 -1.17 -23.27 -30.51
C LYS A 17 -1.37 -22.13 -29.52
N LYS A 18 -0.28 -21.51 -29.03
CA LYS A 18 -0.36 -20.32 -28.16
C LYS A 18 -0.92 -19.11 -28.89
N ASN A 19 -0.53 -18.89 -30.15
CA ASN A 19 -1.05 -17.80 -30.96
C ASN A 19 -2.53 -18.00 -31.28
N ASP A 20 -2.95 -19.20 -31.68
CA ASP A 20 -4.36 -19.52 -31.95
C ASP A 20 -5.23 -19.33 -30.70
N PHE A 21 -4.74 -19.75 -29.53
CA PHE A 21 -5.40 -19.51 -28.25
C PHE A 21 -5.49 -18.01 -27.91
N PHE A 22 -4.42 -17.25 -28.08
CA PHE A 22 -4.47 -15.80 -27.83
C PHE A 22 -5.41 -15.08 -28.80
N HIS A 23 -5.50 -15.54 -30.06
CA HIS A 23 -6.47 -15.05 -31.02
C HIS A 23 -7.92 -15.33 -30.61
N SER A 24 -8.21 -16.49 -30.02
CA SER A 24 -9.57 -16.78 -29.52
C SER A 24 -9.97 -15.92 -28.31
N LEU A 25 -9.01 -15.55 -27.46
CA LEU A 25 -9.28 -14.60 -26.37
C LEU A 25 -9.53 -13.19 -26.91
N THR A 26 -8.68 -12.72 -27.82
CA THR A 26 -8.73 -11.35 -28.34
C THR A 26 -9.87 -11.11 -29.33
N SER A 27 -10.40 -12.17 -29.98
CA SER A 27 -11.60 -12.05 -30.82
C SER A 27 -12.86 -11.64 -30.07
N GLN A 28 -12.86 -11.76 -28.74
CA GLN A 28 -13.96 -11.33 -27.88
C GLN A 28 -13.90 -9.85 -27.51
N ILE A 29 -12.78 -9.15 -27.77
CA ILE A 29 -12.61 -7.74 -27.39
C ILE A 29 -13.67 -6.88 -28.09
N GLY A 30 -14.29 -5.98 -27.34
CA GLY A 30 -15.38 -5.14 -27.79
C GLY A 30 -16.78 -5.75 -27.60
N SER A 31 -16.88 -7.02 -27.21
CA SER A 31 -18.16 -7.63 -26.81
C SER A 31 -18.80 -6.87 -25.64
N VAL A 32 -20.12 -6.71 -25.71
CA VAL A 32 -20.94 -5.98 -24.74
C VAL A 32 -21.97 -6.92 -24.14
N GLY A 33 -22.11 -6.88 -22.82
CA GLY A 33 -22.99 -7.75 -22.04
C GLY A 33 -24.43 -7.29 -22.11
N LYS A 34 -25.33 -8.14 -21.63
CA LYS A 34 -26.70 -7.70 -21.36
C LYS A 34 -26.67 -6.61 -20.29
N ILE A 35 -27.67 -5.75 -20.33
CA ILE A 35 -27.87 -4.76 -19.27
C ILE A 35 -28.35 -5.52 -18.02
N GLU A 36 -27.54 -5.49 -16.97
CA GLU A 36 -27.88 -6.05 -15.66
C GLU A 36 -28.55 -4.95 -14.84
N ILE A 37 -29.83 -5.14 -14.52
CA ILE A 37 -30.58 -4.22 -13.67
C ILE A 37 -30.41 -4.67 -12.21
N ALA A 38 -30.12 -3.72 -11.32
CA ALA A 38 -30.06 -3.94 -9.89
C ALA A 38 -31.32 -4.67 -9.40
N ARG A 39 -31.13 -5.66 -8.53
CA ARG A 39 -32.23 -6.46 -7.97
C ARG A 39 -33.27 -5.58 -7.26
N ASP A 40 -32.77 -4.58 -6.55
CA ASP A 40 -33.54 -3.69 -5.70
C ASP A 40 -33.11 -2.25 -5.99
N SER A 41 -34.03 -1.30 -5.82
CA SER A 41 -33.67 0.11 -5.79
C SER A 41 -32.65 0.39 -4.69
N VAL A 42 -31.81 1.39 -4.91
CA VAL A 42 -30.89 1.91 -3.91
C VAL A 42 -31.66 2.23 -2.64
N SER A 43 -31.17 1.74 -1.51
CA SER A 43 -31.91 1.79 -0.26
C SER A 43 -31.00 2.19 0.90
N GLU A 44 -31.55 3.02 1.80
CA GLU A 44 -30.84 3.46 3.00
C GLU A 44 -30.32 2.30 3.88
N PRO A 45 -31.06 1.19 4.08
CA PRO A 45 -30.53 0.06 4.85
C PRO A 45 -29.26 -0.57 4.27
N VAL A 46 -29.16 -0.66 2.94
CA VAL A 46 -27.95 -1.19 2.27
C VAL A 46 -26.80 -0.20 2.40
N ILE A 47 -27.07 1.10 2.25
CA ILE A 47 -26.07 2.16 2.48
C ILE A 47 -25.54 2.11 3.91
N ARG A 48 -26.42 2.02 4.91
CA ARG A 48 -26.02 1.95 6.33
C ARG A 48 -25.22 0.69 6.64
N SER A 49 -25.66 -0.47 6.14
CA SER A 49 -24.92 -1.72 6.34
C SER A 49 -23.51 -1.66 5.74
N TRP A 50 -23.36 -0.99 4.60
CA TRP A 50 -22.05 -0.72 4.01
C TRP A 50 -21.22 0.24 4.85
N CYS A 51 -21.82 1.32 5.34
CA CYS A 51 -21.13 2.29 6.21
C CYS A 51 -20.67 1.65 7.52
N ASP A 52 -21.50 0.80 8.14
CA ASP A 52 -21.16 0.08 9.37
C ASP A 52 -19.95 -0.84 9.15
N ALA A 53 -19.94 -1.63 8.07
CA ALA A 53 -18.83 -2.52 7.74
C ALA A 53 -17.53 -1.76 7.44
N MET A 54 -17.63 -0.61 6.75
CA MET A 54 -16.48 0.24 6.43
C MET A 54 -16.07 1.17 7.57
N SER A 55 -16.84 1.22 8.67
CA SER A 55 -16.75 2.27 9.70
C SER A 55 -16.75 3.69 9.10
N GLU A 56 -17.56 3.90 8.05
CA GLU A 56 -17.75 5.19 7.38
C GLU A 56 -18.79 6.01 8.14
N SER A 57 -18.44 7.25 8.48
CA SER A 57 -19.23 8.12 9.36
C SER A 57 -19.70 9.40 8.68
N ASN A 58 -19.44 9.57 7.38
CA ASN A 58 -19.84 10.76 6.64
C ASN A 58 -21.35 11.02 6.79
N PRO A 59 -21.76 12.16 7.36
CA PRO A 59 -23.15 12.46 7.66
C PRO A 59 -24.04 12.56 6.41
N LEU A 60 -23.51 12.76 5.20
CA LEU A 60 -24.30 12.68 3.97
C LEU A 60 -24.88 11.28 3.71
N TYR A 61 -24.25 10.23 4.24
CA TYR A 61 -24.63 8.84 3.99
C TYR A 61 -25.54 8.27 5.08
N ILE A 62 -25.46 8.81 6.30
CA ILE A 62 -26.14 8.23 7.47
C ILE A 62 -27.05 9.19 8.25
N ASN A 63 -26.85 10.52 8.14
CA ASN A 63 -27.62 11.51 8.91
C ASN A 63 -28.67 12.22 8.04
N GLN A 64 -29.94 11.89 8.26
CA GLN A 64 -31.09 12.43 7.55
C GLN A 64 -31.17 13.97 7.59
N ASN A 65 -30.91 14.59 8.74
CA ASN A 65 -31.05 16.04 8.88
C ASN A 65 -29.93 16.76 8.13
N PHE A 66 -28.67 16.33 8.34
CA PHE A 66 -27.53 16.87 7.63
C PHE A 66 -27.69 16.75 6.11
N ALA A 67 -28.11 15.57 5.64
CA ALA A 67 -28.28 15.32 4.21
C ALA A 67 -29.45 16.12 3.60
N LYS A 68 -30.54 16.37 4.34
CA LYS A 68 -31.64 17.26 3.93
C LYS A 68 -31.21 18.73 3.81
N ASP A 69 -30.36 19.19 4.72
CA ASP A 69 -29.85 20.56 4.71
C ASP A 69 -28.77 20.77 3.63
N SER A 70 -28.10 19.70 3.21
CA SER A 70 -27.14 19.73 2.10
C SER A 70 -27.78 20.09 0.74
N LYS A 71 -26.94 20.24 -0.29
CA LYS A 71 -27.39 20.41 -1.69
C LYS A 71 -28.14 19.20 -2.25
N TYR A 72 -27.96 18.02 -1.65
CA TYR A 72 -28.55 16.77 -2.15
C TYR A 72 -29.99 16.53 -1.68
N LYS A 73 -30.44 17.24 -0.64
CA LYS A 73 -31.79 17.20 -0.07
C LYS A 73 -32.25 15.83 0.46
N GLY A 74 -31.29 14.96 0.75
CA GLY A 74 -31.52 13.60 1.25
C GLY A 74 -30.21 12.82 1.26
N ILE A 75 -30.27 11.62 1.86
CA ILE A 75 -29.14 10.67 1.88
C ILE A 75 -28.68 10.39 0.45
N ILE A 76 -27.37 10.26 0.27
CA ILE A 76 -26.76 9.77 -0.97
C ILE A 76 -25.99 8.48 -0.69
N ALA A 77 -25.81 7.65 -1.72
CA ALA A 77 -24.93 6.51 -1.62
C ALA A 77 -23.45 6.96 -1.66
N PRO A 78 -22.56 6.39 -0.83
CA PRO A 78 -21.13 6.55 -0.98
C PRO A 78 -20.68 6.23 -2.43
N PRO A 79 -19.84 7.06 -3.07
CA PRO A 79 -19.36 6.81 -4.44
C PRO A 79 -18.65 5.46 -4.61
N ALA A 80 -17.95 5.00 -3.57
CA ALA A 80 -17.33 3.68 -3.54
C ALA A 80 -18.33 2.50 -3.67
N MET A 81 -19.64 2.75 -3.51
CA MET A 81 -20.70 1.75 -3.72
C MET A 81 -21.17 1.61 -5.17
N LEU A 82 -20.60 2.34 -6.15
CA LEU A 82 -21.08 2.36 -7.54
C LEU A 82 -21.40 0.96 -8.11
N GLN A 83 -20.47 0.02 -7.95
CA GLN A 83 -20.64 -1.36 -8.44
C GLN A 83 -21.60 -2.20 -7.58
N VAL A 84 -21.73 -1.92 -6.28
CA VAL A 84 -22.46 -2.75 -5.30
C VAL A 84 -23.91 -3.00 -5.73
N TRP A 85 -24.52 -2.03 -6.43
CA TRP A 85 -25.92 -2.09 -6.84
C TRP A 85 -26.22 -3.14 -7.90
N THR A 86 -25.26 -3.45 -8.78
CA THR A 86 -25.43 -4.48 -9.83
C THR A 86 -24.73 -5.79 -9.48
N MET A 87 -24.06 -5.86 -8.32
CA MET A 87 -23.47 -7.12 -7.84
C MET A 87 -24.55 -8.18 -7.61
N SER A 88 -24.23 -9.42 -7.98
CA SER A 88 -25.12 -10.57 -7.84
C SER A 88 -25.50 -10.84 -6.37
N GLY A 89 -26.56 -11.63 -6.16
CA GLY A 89 -26.90 -12.14 -4.83
C GLY A 89 -25.91 -13.21 -4.33
N LEU A 90 -26.00 -13.54 -3.04
CA LEU A 90 -25.31 -14.72 -2.49
C LEU A 90 -25.97 -15.98 -3.04
N HIS A 91 -25.19 -16.87 -3.63
CA HIS A 91 -25.63 -18.18 -4.10
C HIS A 91 -24.93 -19.27 -3.28
N LEU A 92 -25.71 -20.24 -2.76
CA LEU A 92 -25.19 -21.35 -1.96
C LEU A 92 -25.09 -22.62 -2.83
N GLY A 93 -23.97 -23.35 -2.74
CA GLY A 93 -23.73 -24.61 -3.45
C GLY A 93 -22.85 -24.45 -4.70
N ASN A 94 -22.86 -25.44 -5.59
CA ASN A 94 -22.01 -25.47 -6.80
C ASN A 94 -22.41 -24.44 -7.89
N GLN A 95 -23.32 -23.53 -7.60
CA GLN A 95 -23.68 -22.44 -8.51
C GLN A 95 -22.73 -21.26 -8.31
N PHE A 96 -21.46 -21.46 -8.64
CA PHE A 96 -20.57 -20.37 -8.97
C PHE A 96 -20.27 -20.46 -10.45
N GLN A 97 -20.98 -19.66 -11.24
CA GLN A 97 -20.47 -19.14 -12.49
C GLN A 97 -21.34 -17.93 -12.84
N ARG A 98 -20.71 -16.76 -12.97
CA ARG A 98 -21.28 -15.70 -13.81
C ARG A 98 -21.66 -16.41 -15.10
N ASN A 99 -22.95 -16.49 -15.43
CA ASN A 99 -23.38 -17.14 -16.67
C ASN A 99 -22.56 -16.57 -17.82
N SER A 100 -22.00 -17.45 -18.65
CA SER A 100 -21.22 -17.05 -19.84
C SER A 100 -22.01 -16.14 -20.77
N GLU A 101 -23.34 -16.23 -20.73
CA GLU A 101 -24.25 -15.40 -21.53
C GLU A 101 -24.51 -13.99 -20.98
N ASP A 102 -24.13 -13.71 -19.73
CA ASP A 102 -24.55 -12.48 -19.03
C ASP A 102 -23.39 -11.47 -18.84
N SER A 103 -22.13 -11.92 -18.87
CA SER A 103 -20.94 -11.06 -18.77
C SER A 103 -19.97 -11.28 -19.95
N PRO A 104 -19.51 -10.21 -20.65
CA PRO A 104 -18.52 -10.31 -21.74
C PRO A 104 -17.20 -10.96 -21.34
N SER A 105 -16.84 -10.84 -20.06
CA SER A 105 -15.65 -11.48 -19.53
C SER A 105 -15.79 -12.98 -19.32
N ALA A 106 -17.03 -13.49 -19.24
CA ALA A 106 -17.26 -14.87 -18.81
C ALA A 106 -16.84 -15.90 -19.87
N GLU A 107 -17.02 -15.64 -21.17
CA GLU A 107 -16.47 -16.52 -22.22
C GLU A 107 -14.94 -16.56 -22.19
N VAL A 108 -14.29 -15.39 -22.07
CA VAL A 108 -12.83 -15.30 -21.94
C VAL A 108 -12.33 -16.01 -20.67
N TYR A 109 -13.04 -15.87 -19.55
CA TYR A 109 -12.70 -16.55 -18.31
C TYR A 109 -12.83 -18.06 -18.44
N GLN A 110 -13.88 -18.56 -19.09
CA GLN A 110 -14.06 -20.00 -19.33
C GLN A 110 -12.93 -20.56 -20.22
N LEU A 111 -12.59 -19.87 -21.31
CA LEU A 111 -11.45 -20.26 -22.16
C LEU A 111 -10.13 -20.30 -21.38
N LEU A 112 -9.91 -19.35 -20.48
CA LEU A 112 -8.75 -19.31 -19.60
C LEU A 112 -8.78 -20.44 -18.56
N ASP A 113 -9.92 -20.74 -17.96
CA ASP A 113 -10.10 -21.84 -17.01
C ASP A 113 -9.83 -23.19 -17.66
N ASP A 114 -10.38 -23.44 -18.85
CA ASP A 114 -10.18 -24.66 -19.62
C ASP A 114 -8.70 -24.83 -20.03
N ALA A 115 -7.96 -23.74 -20.20
CA ALA A 115 -6.52 -23.71 -20.48
C ALA A 115 -5.64 -23.74 -19.21
N GLY A 116 -6.24 -23.95 -18.03
CA GLY A 116 -5.59 -24.13 -16.74
C GLY A 116 -5.24 -22.83 -15.99
N PHE A 117 -5.69 -21.67 -16.45
CA PHE A 117 -5.55 -20.38 -15.76
C PHE A 117 -6.65 -20.18 -14.71
N THR A 118 -6.73 -21.12 -13.77
CA THR A 118 -7.82 -21.21 -12.79
C THR A 118 -7.72 -20.21 -11.64
N GLY A 119 -6.52 -19.66 -11.39
CA GLY A 119 -6.32 -18.58 -10.42
C GLY A 119 -6.90 -17.27 -10.92
N VAL A 120 -7.48 -16.48 -10.02
CA VAL A 120 -8.07 -15.18 -10.35
C VAL A 120 -7.75 -14.17 -9.24
N VAL A 121 -7.31 -12.97 -9.63
CA VAL A 121 -7.12 -11.86 -8.69
C VAL A 121 -7.40 -10.53 -9.38
N ALA A 122 -8.07 -9.61 -8.67
CA ALA A 122 -8.22 -8.23 -9.13
C ALA A 122 -6.89 -7.48 -8.97
N THR A 123 -6.52 -6.67 -9.96
CA THR A 123 -5.26 -5.89 -9.93
C THR A 123 -5.48 -4.39 -10.02
N ASN A 124 -6.53 -3.94 -10.69
CA ASN A 124 -6.86 -2.52 -10.83
C ASN A 124 -8.37 -2.30 -10.80
N ALA A 125 -8.76 -1.16 -10.26
CA ALA A 125 -10.10 -0.61 -10.40
C ALA A 125 -9.96 0.90 -10.61
N ALA A 126 -10.55 1.43 -11.67
CA ALA A 126 -10.60 2.84 -11.98
C ALA A 126 -12.07 3.25 -12.09
N TYR A 127 -12.51 4.11 -11.20
CA TYR A 127 -13.90 4.56 -11.10
C TYR A 127 -14.01 5.99 -11.61
N HIS A 128 -15.03 6.26 -12.41
CA HIS A 128 -15.46 7.60 -12.77
C HIS A 128 -16.88 7.83 -12.27
N TYR A 129 -17.15 9.01 -11.73
CA TYR A 129 -18.43 9.37 -11.14
C TYR A 129 -19.03 10.56 -11.88
N ASP A 130 -20.20 10.37 -12.50
CA ASP A 130 -20.89 11.40 -13.27
C ASP A 130 -22.04 12.03 -12.47
N GLU A 131 -22.78 11.20 -11.72
CA GLU A 131 -23.92 11.65 -10.92
C GLU A 131 -23.99 10.96 -9.55
N MET A 132 -24.53 11.68 -8.57
CA MET A 132 -24.76 11.14 -7.24
C MET A 132 -25.98 10.20 -7.25
N ILE A 133 -25.76 8.99 -6.76
CA ILE A 133 -26.78 7.96 -6.58
C ILE A 133 -27.54 8.21 -5.26
N LYS A 134 -28.87 8.12 -5.30
CA LYS A 134 -29.77 8.38 -4.17
C LYS A 134 -30.69 7.19 -3.86
N PRO A 135 -31.17 7.06 -2.61
CA PRO A 135 -32.25 6.12 -2.29
C PRO A 135 -33.45 6.29 -3.23
N GLY A 136 -33.95 5.17 -3.74
CA GLY A 136 -35.01 5.10 -4.75
C GLY A 136 -34.51 4.90 -6.18
N ASP A 137 -33.26 5.26 -6.49
CA ASP A 137 -32.69 5.04 -7.82
C ASP A 137 -32.65 3.54 -8.14
N LEU A 138 -32.96 3.19 -9.39
CA LEU A 138 -32.74 1.84 -9.90
C LEU A 138 -31.56 1.88 -10.88
N ILE A 139 -30.45 1.30 -10.45
CA ILE A 139 -29.20 1.32 -11.21
C ILE A 139 -29.14 0.10 -12.13
N SER A 140 -28.58 0.28 -13.31
CA SER A 140 -28.26 -0.78 -14.25
C SER A 140 -26.80 -0.69 -14.69
N GLY A 141 -26.19 -1.82 -15.05
CA GLY A 141 -24.82 -1.91 -15.51
C GLY A 141 -24.74 -2.59 -16.86
N SER A 142 -23.92 -2.06 -17.76
CA SER A 142 -23.55 -2.74 -19.01
C SER A 142 -22.04 -2.89 -19.06
N GLN A 143 -21.58 -4.14 -19.10
CA GLN A 143 -20.16 -4.44 -19.16
C GLN A 143 -19.70 -4.56 -20.62
N LYS A 144 -18.45 -4.19 -20.89
CA LYS A 144 -17.75 -4.37 -22.15
C LYS A 144 -16.36 -4.94 -21.91
N LEU A 145 -15.92 -5.87 -22.74
CA LEU A 145 -14.52 -6.33 -22.72
C LEU A 145 -13.62 -5.33 -23.48
N LEU A 146 -12.63 -4.76 -22.80
CA LEU A 146 -11.74 -3.75 -23.38
C LEU A 146 -10.42 -4.33 -23.90
N ASP A 147 -9.78 -5.21 -23.12
CA ASP A 147 -8.45 -5.73 -23.43
C ASP A 147 -8.23 -7.13 -22.85
N VAL A 148 -7.41 -7.92 -23.55
CA VAL A 148 -6.81 -9.14 -23.02
C VAL A 148 -5.32 -9.11 -23.34
N SER A 149 -4.49 -9.07 -22.31
CA SER A 149 -3.04 -9.01 -22.50
C SER A 149 -2.50 -10.34 -23.04
N VAL A 150 -1.35 -10.29 -23.70
CA VAL A 150 -0.51 -11.49 -23.90
C VAL A 150 -0.18 -12.17 -22.56
N GLU A 151 0.26 -13.43 -22.63
CA GLU A 151 0.71 -14.20 -21.47
C GLU A 151 1.87 -13.47 -20.76
N LYS A 152 1.73 -13.22 -19.45
CA LYS A 152 2.72 -12.53 -18.61
C LYS A 152 3.09 -13.37 -17.39
N THR A 153 4.37 -13.39 -17.05
CA THR A 153 4.87 -14.01 -15.82
C THR A 153 4.87 -13.03 -14.66
N THR A 154 4.00 -13.28 -13.67
CA THR A 154 3.86 -12.46 -12.44
C THR A 154 4.41 -13.20 -11.21
N ALA A 155 4.38 -12.57 -10.04
CA ALA A 155 4.81 -13.20 -8.78
C ALA A 155 3.91 -14.39 -8.39
N ILE A 156 2.61 -14.33 -8.68
CA ILE A 156 1.64 -15.36 -8.28
C ILE A 156 1.40 -16.42 -9.38
N GLY A 157 1.71 -16.10 -10.64
CA GLY A 157 1.51 -17.03 -11.75
C GLY A 157 1.82 -16.45 -13.12
N VAL A 158 2.01 -17.33 -14.09
CA VAL A 158 1.90 -17.01 -15.51
C VAL A 158 0.41 -16.87 -15.85
N GLY A 159 0.03 -15.76 -16.47
CA GLY A 159 -1.39 -15.43 -16.69
C GLY A 159 -1.65 -14.37 -17.74
N HIS A 160 -2.94 -14.10 -17.97
CA HIS A 160 -3.45 -13.05 -18.84
C HIS A 160 -4.19 -12.01 -18.00
N PHE A 161 -3.95 -10.74 -18.27
CA PHE A 161 -4.77 -9.68 -17.72
C PHE A 161 -5.99 -9.49 -18.62
N VAL A 162 -7.17 -9.43 -18.02
CA VAL A 162 -8.44 -9.16 -18.68
C VAL A 162 -8.97 -7.85 -18.13
N THR A 163 -9.22 -6.88 -19.00
CA THR A 163 -9.74 -5.56 -18.64
C THR A 163 -11.15 -5.40 -19.17
N THR A 164 -12.08 -5.03 -18.29
CA THR A 164 -13.48 -4.74 -18.63
C THR A 164 -13.84 -3.33 -18.21
N GLU A 165 -14.74 -2.69 -18.93
CA GLU A 165 -15.42 -1.49 -18.49
C GLU A 165 -16.87 -1.83 -18.14
N THR A 166 -17.40 -1.26 -17.07
CA THR A 166 -18.84 -1.30 -16.77
C THR A 166 -19.36 0.12 -16.69
N THR A 167 -20.32 0.45 -17.54
CA THR A 167 -21.05 1.72 -17.49
C THR A 167 -22.32 1.54 -16.67
N TYR A 168 -22.55 2.43 -15.70
CA TYR A 168 -23.72 2.39 -14.83
C TYR A 168 -24.69 3.50 -15.20
N SER A 169 -25.98 3.18 -15.27
CA SER A 169 -27.04 4.12 -15.64
C SER A 169 -28.24 4.01 -14.72
N ASN A 170 -28.94 5.13 -14.52
CA ASN A 170 -30.20 5.18 -13.78
C ASN A 170 -31.39 4.65 -14.61
N SER A 171 -32.59 4.66 -14.03
CA SER A 171 -33.83 4.18 -14.67
C SER A 171 -34.23 4.95 -15.93
N HIS A 172 -33.67 6.13 -16.18
CA HIS A 172 -33.90 6.94 -17.38
C HIS A 172 -32.82 6.72 -18.46
N GLY A 173 -31.88 5.80 -18.23
CA GLY A 173 -30.78 5.50 -19.14
C GLY A 173 -29.64 6.54 -19.11
N LYS A 174 -29.68 7.50 -18.17
CA LYS A 174 -28.58 8.46 -17.98
C LYS A 174 -27.46 7.81 -17.19
N GLN A 175 -26.24 7.94 -17.68
CA GLN A 175 -25.04 7.45 -17.01
C GLN A 175 -24.83 8.16 -15.67
N VAL A 176 -24.51 7.38 -14.64
CA VAL A 176 -24.18 7.87 -13.28
C VAL A 176 -22.71 7.64 -12.92
N GLY A 177 -22.02 6.76 -13.64
CA GLY A 177 -20.60 6.49 -13.48
C GLY A 177 -20.12 5.35 -14.37
N SER A 178 -18.81 5.11 -14.36
CA SER A 178 -18.20 3.95 -15.01
C SER A 178 -17.09 3.35 -14.13
N MET A 179 -16.74 2.10 -14.43
CA MET A 179 -15.64 1.40 -13.77
C MET A 179 -14.85 0.58 -14.78
N GLU A 180 -13.58 0.90 -14.97
CA GLU A 180 -12.62 -0.03 -15.58
C GLU A 180 -12.09 -0.96 -14.49
N PHE A 181 -12.11 -2.26 -14.78
CA PHE A 181 -11.69 -3.29 -13.85
C PHE A 181 -10.73 -4.25 -14.53
N ARG A 182 -9.60 -4.51 -13.88
CA ARG A 182 -8.57 -5.41 -14.41
C ARG A 182 -8.36 -6.58 -13.49
N VAL A 183 -8.41 -7.78 -14.07
CA VAL A 183 -8.21 -9.04 -13.38
C VAL A 183 -7.06 -9.80 -14.03
N LEU A 184 -6.23 -10.45 -13.23
CA LEU A 184 -5.27 -11.44 -13.68
C LEU A 184 -5.85 -12.84 -13.52
N LYS A 185 -6.05 -13.54 -14.64
CA LYS A 185 -6.29 -14.99 -14.66
C LYS A 185 -4.95 -15.69 -14.83
N PHE A 186 -4.56 -16.55 -13.90
CA PHE A 186 -3.22 -17.13 -13.85
C PHE A 186 -3.22 -18.62 -13.53
N ARG A 187 -2.15 -19.32 -13.91
CA ARG A 187 -1.92 -20.72 -13.51
C ARG A 187 -1.30 -20.76 -12.12
N PRO A 188 -1.97 -21.30 -11.08
CA PRO A 188 -1.39 -21.40 -9.75
C PRO A 188 -0.07 -22.20 -9.75
N GLY A 189 0.87 -21.82 -8.87
CA GLY A 189 2.17 -22.51 -8.74
C GLY A 189 3.18 -22.24 -9.87
N THR A 190 2.82 -21.44 -10.87
CA THR A 190 3.74 -21.03 -11.96
C THR A 190 4.35 -19.64 -11.76
N GLY A 191 4.10 -19.02 -10.61
CA GLY A 191 4.62 -17.70 -10.28
C GLY A 191 6.13 -17.64 -10.26
N ARG A 192 6.71 -16.44 -10.38
CA ARG A 192 8.14 -16.25 -10.11
C ARG A 192 8.40 -16.77 -8.71
N LYS A 193 9.31 -17.72 -8.58
CA LYS A 193 9.86 -18.06 -7.27
C LYS A 193 10.49 -16.79 -6.73
N ASN A 194 9.79 -16.11 -5.83
CA ASN A 194 10.38 -15.04 -5.07
C ASN A 194 11.54 -15.69 -4.34
N GLN A 195 12.77 -15.37 -4.73
CA GLN A 195 13.87 -15.44 -3.79
C GLN A 195 13.50 -14.40 -2.74
N GLN A 196 12.75 -14.84 -1.73
CA GLN A 196 12.53 -14.09 -0.52
C GLN A 196 13.90 -13.49 -0.17
N LYS A 197 14.00 -12.15 -0.14
CA LYS A 197 15.23 -11.47 0.26
C LYS A 197 15.65 -12.16 1.56
N SER A 198 16.78 -12.85 1.54
CA SER A 198 17.18 -13.64 2.69
C SER A 198 17.27 -12.68 3.87
N ALA A 199 16.80 -13.10 5.03
CA ALA A 199 16.97 -12.30 6.23
C ALA A 199 18.47 -11.98 6.41
N ARG A 200 18.78 -10.77 6.87
CA ARG A 200 20.17 -10.37 7.11
C ARG A 200 20.79 -11.37 8.10
N PRO A 201 21.94 -12.00 7.78
CA PRO A 201 22.53 -12.98 8.68
C PRO A 201 22.83 -12.35 10.03
N LYS A 202 22.38 -12.99 11.11
CA LYS A 202 22.72 -12.55 12.46
C LYS A 202 24.23 -12.76 12.69
N PRO A 203 24.97 -11.75 13.17
CA PRO A 203 26.33 -11.93 13.65
C PRO A 203 26.42 -13.04 14.69
N ALA A 204 27.50 -13.81 14.68
CA ALA A 204 27.75 -14.78 15.72
C ALA A 204 27.91 -14.06 17.06
N SER A 205 27.18 -14.51 18.08
CA SER A 205 27.26 -13.99 19.44
C SER A 205 27.68 -15.12 20.39
N ASN A 206 28.39 -14.75 21.46
CA ASN A 206 28.82 -15.64 22.52
C ASN A 206 29.01 -14.82 23.81
N ASN A 207 29.28 -15.49 24.94
CA ASN A 207 29.43 -14.82 26.25
C ASN A 207 30.43 -13.64 26.28
N SER A 208 31.38 -13.56 25.34
CA SER A 208 32.35 -12.44 25.26
C SER A 208 31.88 -11.26 24.40
N THR A 209 30.80 -11.42 23.63
CA THR A 209 30.26 -10.40 22.70
C THR A 209 28.76 -10.15 22.87
N ASP A 210 28.01 -10.96 23.62
CA ASP A 210 26.56 -10.81 23.80
C ASP A 210 26.20 -9.43 24.36
N TRP A 211 26.95 -8.94 25.36
CA TRP A 211 26.78 -7.60 25.94
C TRP A 211 26.85 -6.46 24.91
N PHE A 212 27.65 -6.63 23.85
CA PHE A 212 27.78 -5.63 22.77
C PHE A 212 26.52 -5.63 21.90
N TRP A 213 26.00 -6.82 21.57
CA TRP A 213 24.78 -6.94 20.77
C TRP A 213 23.53 -6.55 21.56
N ASP A 214 23.49 -6.82 22.86
CA ASP A 214 22.42 -6.36 23.75
C ASP A 214 22.40 -4.82 23.84
N ALA A 215 23.57 -4.17 23.86
CA ALA A 215 23.64 -2.71 23.78
C ALA A 215 23.10 -2.18 22.43
N CYS A 216 23.47 -2.82 21.31
CA CYS A 216 22.94 -2.45 19.99
C CYS A 216 21.42 -2.59 19.90
N ASN A 217 20.82 -3.63 20.49
CA ASN A 217 19.37 -3.81 20.59
C ASN A 217 18.69 -2.68 21.39
N ASN A 218 19.40 -2.08 22.34
CA ASN A 218 18.96 -0.91 23.10
C ASN A 218 19.35 0.43 22.43
N LYS A 219 19.84 0.38 21.18
CA LYS A 219 20.29 1.55 20.42
C LYS A 219 21.42 2.33 21.13
N GLU A 220 22.31 1.59 21.79
CA GLU A 220 23.51 2.09 22.46
C GLU A 220 24.76 1.42 21.86
N LEU A 221 25.80 2.20 21.52
CA LEU A 221 27.08 1.67 21.09
C LEU A 221 28.03 1.61 22.29
N ARG A 222 28.58 0.44 22.59
CA ARG A 222 29.52 0.26 23.70
C ARG A 222 30.88 -0.27 23.27
N ILE A 223 31.93 0.16 23.96
CA ILE A 223 33.32 -0.23 23.75
C ILE A 223 33.82 -0.94 25.00
N GLN A 224 34.56 -2.04 24.84
CA GLN A 224 35.12 -2.77 25.96
C GLN A 224 36.24 -1.94 26.62
N SER A 225 36.20 -1.81 27.94
CA SER A 225 37.17 -1.08 28.76
C SER A 225 37.81 -1.98 29.81
N CYS A 226 39.09 -1.76 30.12
CA CYS A 226 39.75 -2.44 31.23
C CYS A 226 39.70 -1.60 32.51
N ASP A 227 39.20 -2.17 33.61
CA ASP A 227 39.07 -1.44 34.89
C ASP A 227 40.42 -1.15 35.56
N GLU A 228 41.45 -1.95 35.25
CA GLU A 228 42.77 -1.81 35.86
C GLU A 228 43.63 -0.74 35.19
N CYS A 229 43.59 -0.64 33.87
CA CYS A 229 44.49 0.25 33.11
C CYS A 229 43.76 1.28 32.23
N GLY A 230 42.43 1.24 32.16
CA GLY A 230 41.61 2.14 31.35
C GLY A 230 41.67 1.90 29.84
N ASN A 231 42.37 0.85 29.37
CA ASN A 231 42.49 0.58 27.94
C ASN A 231 41.13 0.26 27.30
N LEU A 232 40.79 0.97 26.23
CA LEU A 232 39.65 0.66 25.37
C LEU A 232 40.08 -0.32 24.26
N GLN A 233 39.21 -1.25 23.87
CA GLN A 233 39.55 -2.22 22.83
C GLN A 233 38.35 -2.65 21.98
N HIS A 234 38.62 -2.86 20.69
CA HIS A 234 37.75 -3.51 19.73
C HIS A 234 38.60 -4.29 18.71
N PRO A 235 38.19 -5.49 18.28
CA PRO A 235 37.04 -6.27 18.76
C PRO A 235 37.16 -6.68 20.23
N PRO A 236 36.05 -6.99 20.91
CA PRO A 236 36.09 -7.49 22.29
C PRO A 236 36.98 -8.73 22.43
N ALA A 237 37.73 -8.80 23.51
CA ALA A 237 38.59 -9.93 23.85
C ALA A 237 38.36 -10.38 25.29
N VAL A 238 38.76 -11.61 25.61
CA VAL A 238 38.62 -12.19 26.97
C VAL A 238 39.65 -11.65 27.98
N ARG A 239 40.62 -10.87 27.51
CA ARG A 239 41.66 -10.21 28.32
C ARG A 239 41.96 -8.83 27.74
N CYS A 240 42.44 -7.92 28.58
CA CYS A 240 42.95 -6.63 28.13
C CYS A 240 44.15 -6.84 27.20
N LEU A 241 44.11 -6.24 26.00
CA LEU A 241 45.18 -6.35 25.00
C LEU A 241 46.47 -5.62 25.41
N LEU A 242 46.39 -4.73 26.40
CA LEU A 242 47.52 -3.95 26.90
C LEU A 242 48.18 -4.58 28.14
N CYS A 243 47.40 -4.84 29.20
CA CYS A 243 47.93 -5.32 30.49
C CYS A 243 47.65 -6.80 30.80
N GLY A 244 46.79 -7.47 30.02
CA GLY A 244 46.43 -8.88 30.23
C GLY A 244 45.40 -9.16 31.33
N SER A 245 44.89 -8.14 32.03
CA SER A 245 43.84 -8.27 33.04
C SER A 245 42.55 -8.88 32.46
N VAL A 246 41.80 -9.56 33.32
CA VAL A 246 40.44 -10.07 33.06
C VAL A 246 39.35 -9.17 33.63
N SER A 247 39.71 -8.09 34.36
CA SER A 247 38.74 -7.07 34.81
C SER A 247 38.40 -6.17 33.63
N LEU A 248 37.32 -6.54 32.94
CA LEU A 248 36.83 -5.89 31.74
C LEU A 248 35.37 -5.53 31.96
N ASP A 249 35.03 -4.29 31.62
CA ASP A 249 33.67 -3.78 31.54
C ASP A 249 33.47 -3.10 30.17
N SER A 250 32.48 -2.24 30.06
CA SER A 250 32.13 -1.50 28.86
C SER A 250 31.79 -0.05 29.18
N VAL A 251 32.15 0.84 28.26
CA VAL A 251 31.76 2.26 28.30
C VAL A 251 30.92 2.60 27.08
N ALA A 252 29.95 3.51 27.27
CA ALA A 252 29.15 4.04 26.17
C ALA A 252 30.02 4.91 25.26
N ALA A 253 29.94 4.68 23.96
CA ALA A 253 30.57 5.53 22.95
C ALA A 253 29.64 6.67 22.55
N THR A 254 30.20 7.78 22.05
CA THR A 254 29.42 8.91 21.50
C THR A 254 28.67 8.51 20.23
N GLY A 255 29.09 7.44 19.58
CA GLY A 255 28.57 7.00 18.29
C GLY A 255 29.03 7.89 17.12
N LYS A 256 30.02 8.76 17.34
CA LYS A 256 30.59 9.63 16.32
C LYS A 256 32.02 9.20 16.00
N GLY A 257 32.44 9.42 14.76
CA GLY A 257 33.79 9.09 14.31
C GLY A 257 34.06 9.63 12.92
N ASN A 258 35.21 9.26 12.36
CA ASN A 258 35.59 9.59 11.00
C ASN A 258 35.88 8.32 10.18
N LEU A 259 35.67 8.38 8.87
CA LEU A 259 35.95 7.26 7.97
C LEU A 259 37.47 7.07 7.80
N HIS A 260 38.03 6.04 8.43
CA HIS A 260 39.47 5.77 8.34
C HIS A 260 39.86 5.12 7.00
N SER A 261 39.06 4.16 6.53
CA SER A 261 39.25 3.49 5.24
C SER A 261 37.97 2.75 4.82
N TRP A 262 37.80 2.41 3.56
CA TRP A 262 36.63 1.65 3.08
C TRP A 262 36.94 0.71 1.92
N ALA A 263 36.07 -0.27 1.70
CA ALA A 263 36.07 -1.14 0.54
C ALA A 263 34.63 -1.47 0.11
N ILE A 264 34.40 -1.71 -1.19
CA ILE A 264 33.08 -2.11 -1.72
C ILE A 264 33.11 -3.59 -2.08
N ALA A 265 32.18 -4.35 -1.51
CA ALA A 265 32.00 -5.76 -1.88
C ALA A 265 31.17 -5.86 -3.18
N HIS A 266 31.83 -6.19 -4.30
CA HIS A 266 31.17 -6.32 -5.60
C HIS A 266 30.58 -7.71 -5.85
N TYR A 267 31.31 -8.80 -5.57
CA TYR A 267 30.87 -10.18 -5.79
C TYR A 267 31.50 -11.17 -4.78
N PRO A 268 30.80 -12.27 -4.42
CA PRO A 268 29.43 -12.59 -4.81
C PRO A 268 28.41 -11.72 -4.09
N GLN A 269 27.34 -11.33 -4.80
CA GLN A 269 26.22 -10.65 -4.17
C GLN A 269 25.34 -11.67 -3.46
N VAL A 270 25.12 -11.45 -2.17
CA VAL A 270 24.27 -12.27 -1.33
C VAL A 270 22.90 -11.59 -1.18
N PRO A 271 21.76 -12.28 -1.40
CA PRO A 271 20.45 -11.63 -1.48
C PRO A 271 20.03 -10.88 -0.20
N ALA A 272 20.66 -11.16 0.93
CA ALA A 272 20.37 -10.54 2.23
C ALA A 272 20.93 -9.12 2.41
N PHE A 273 21.71 -8.60 1.45
CA PHE A 273 22.36 -7.30 1.52
C PHE A 273 21.90 -6.38 0.38
N ASN A 274 21.95 -5.08 0.62
CA ASN A 274 21.79 -4.06 -0.42
C ASN A 274 23.16 -3.70 -0.99
N TYR A 275 23.21 -3.42 -2.30
CA TYR A 275 24.43 -3.07 -3.02
C TYR A 275 24.30 -1.66 -3.61
N PRO A 276 25.41 -0.89 -3.70
CA PRO A 276 26.78 -1.24 -3.32
C PRO A 276 26.94 -1.42 -1.79
N LEU A 277 27.62 -2.50 -1.37
CA LEU A 277 27.86 -2.77 0.04
C LEU A 277 29.19 -2.14 0.46
N ILE A 278 29.13 -0.97 1.10
CA ILE A 278 30.29 -0.19 1.51
C ILE A 278 30.71 -0.62 2.92
N VAL A 279 31.81 -1.35 3.02
CA VAL A 279 32.40 -1.75 4.31
C VAL A 279 33.41 -0.69 4.73
N GLY A 280 33.06 0.09 5.75
CA GLY A 280 33.91 1.14 6.31
C GLY A 280 34.59 0.71 7.61
N LEU A 281 35.83 1.15 7.80
CA LEU A 281 36.51 1.16 9.08
C LEU A 281 36.37 2.57 9.66
N VAL A 282 35.61 2.70 10.72
CA VAL A 282 35.30 3.98 11.38
C VAL A 282 36.20 4.16 12.58
N GLU A 283 36.93 5.27 12.65
CA GLU A 283 37.70 5.67 13.84
C GLU A 283 36.80 6.53 14.72
N LEU A 284 36.37 5.97 15.85
CA LEU A 284 35.49 6.65 16.81
C LEU A 284 36.23 7.75 17.56
N GLU A 285 35.49 8.72 18.12
CA GLU A 285 36.06 9.80 18.93
C GLU A 285 36.88 9.30 20.14
N GLU A 286 36.56 8.10 20.64
CA GLU A 286 37.30 7.42 21.71
C GLU A 286 38.65 6.82 21.25
N GLY A 287 38.99 6.89 19.96
CA GLY A 287 40.26 6.42 19.40
C GLY A 287 40.29 4.94 19.00
N ILE A 288 39.14 4.27 19.00
CA ILE A 288 39.00 2.86 18.62
C ILE A 288 38.41 2.75 17.22
N ARG A 289 38.84 1.74 16.46
CA ARG A 289 38.33 1.46 15.11
C ARG A 289 37.29 0.35 15.11
N LEU A 290 36.16 0.62 14.45
CA LEU A 290 35.01 -0.27 14.33
C LEU A 290 34.69 -0.52 12.86
N VAL A 291 34.53 -1.77 12.46
CA VAL A 291 34.05 -2.11 11.12
C VAL A 291 32.53 -2.01 11.09
N SER A 292 31.99 -1.29 10.10
CA SER A 292 30.55 -1.10 9.92
C SER A 292 30.20 -0.96 8.44
N ASN A 293 28.93 -1.22 8.07
CA ASN A 293 28.47 -0.79 6.75
C ASN A 293 28.19 0.73 6.79
N ILE A 294 28.63 1.42 5.74
CA ILE A 294 28.34 2.84 5.53
C ILE A 294 27.11 2.95 4.64
N THR A 295 26.11 3.72 5.05
CA THR A 295 24.85 3.92 4.32
C THR A 295 24.58 5.39 4.10
N ASP A 296 23.50 5.67 3.35
CA ASP A 296 23.02 7.02 3.05
C ASP A 296 24.06 7.90 2.34
N ILE A 297 24.92 7.29 1.53
CA ILE A 297 25.92 7.96 0.70
C ILE A 297 26.21 7.14 -0.56
N ASP A 298 26.42 7.83 -1.67
CA ASP A 298 26.89 7.20 -2.90
C ASP A 298 28.40 6.91 -2.80
N PRO A 299 28.90 5.75 -3.28
CA PRO A 299 30.31 5.38 -3.15
C PRO A 299 31.31 6.40 -3.70
N GLU A 300 30.90 7.17 -4.71
CA GLU A 300 31.73 8.19 -5.36
C GLU A 300 31.94 9.42 -4.47
N GLU A 301 31.11 9.61 -3.45
CA GLU A 301 31.18 10.72 -2.49
C GLU A 301 32.00 10.40 -1.24
N LEU A 302 32.47 9.14 -1.09
CA LEU A 302 33.24 8.71 0.08
C LEU A 302 34.65 9.30 0.11
N GLU A 303 34.93 10.07 1.14
CA GLU A 303 36.26 10.61 1.42
C GLU A 303 36.82 10.07 2.74
N ILE A 304 38.13 9.79 2.78
CA ILE A 304 38.82 9.49 4.03
C ILE A 304 38.70 10.71 4.95
N ASP A 305 38.60 10.45 6.26
CA ASP A 305 38.37 11.43 7.33
C ASP A 305 36.98 12.10 7.30
N MET A 306 36.06 11.65 6.44
CA MET A 306 34.67 12.11 6.44
C MET A 306 34.02 11.86 7.82
N PRO A 307 33.34 12.85 8.41
CA PRO A 307 32.67 12.67 9.69
C PRO A 307 31.43 11.77 9.53
N LEU A 308 31.30 10.80 10.42
CA LEU A 308 30.22 9.82 10.44
C LEU A 308 29.52 9.81 11.81
N GLU A 309 28.27 9.40 11.80
CA GLU A 309 27.48 9.11 13.00
C GLU A 309 26.83 7.73 12.91
N VAL A 310 26.68 7.09 14.07
CA VAL A 310 25.98 5.82 14.21
C VAL A 310 24.49 6.01 13.96
N HIS A 311 23.89 5.06 13.26
CA HIS A 311 22.45 4.87 13.20
C HIS A 311 22.15 3.38 13.27
N TRP A 312 20.87 3.07 13.44
CA TRP A 312 20.42 1.74 13.82
C TRP A 312 19.62 1.11 12.70
N LEU A 313 20.01 -0.11 12.31
CA LEU A 313 19.23 -0.93 11.41
C LEU A 313 18.56 -2.05 12.17
N ASP A 314 17.24 -1.95 12.30
CA ASP A 314 16.40 -3.01 12.84
C ASP A 314 16.22 -4.09 11.76
N VAL A 315 16.79 -5.29 11.98
CA VAL A 315 16.73 -6.42 11.03
C VAL A 315 15.41 -7.17 11.18
N ASN A 316 14.90 -7.25 12.41
CA ASN A 316 13.60 -7.76 12.80
C ASN A 316 13.27 -7.23 14.22
N ASN A 317 12.19 -7.70 14.83
CA ASN A 317 11.75 -7.26 16.17
C ASN A 317 12.69 -7.69 17.33
N GLU A 318 13.77 -8.43 17.05
CA GLU A 318 14.66 -8.99 18.08
C GLU A 318 16.14 -8.57 17.92
N PHE A 319 16.51 -7.95 16.79
CA PHE A 319 17.92 -7.72 16.47
C PHE A 319 18.20 -6.43 15.71
N THR A 320 19.04 -5.59 16.29
CA THR A 320 19.47 -4.29 15.75
C THR A 320 20.97 -4.29 15.48
N LEU A 321 21.37 -3.78 14.32
CA LEU A 321 22.77 -3.61 13.92
C LEU A 321 23.18 -2.15 13.99
N HIS A 322 24.38 -1.87 14.49
CA HIS A 322 25.03 -0.58 14.28
C HIS A 322 25.38 -0.42 12.79
N GLN A 323 25.12 0.77 12.28
CA GLN A 323 25.53 1.23 10.95
C GLN A 323 26.07 2.64 11.07
N PHE A 324 26.85 3.12 10.09
CA PHE A 324 27.33 4.51 10.08
C PHE A 324 26.89 5.21 8.81
N ARG A 325 26.64 6.51 8.91
CA ARG A 325 26.29 7.37 7.79
C ARG A 325 27.01 8.72 7.92
N PRO A 326 27.15 9.50 6.84
CA PRO A 326 27.70 10.85 6.93
C PRO A 326 27.00 11.67 8.00
N LYS A 327 27.78 12.34 8.83
CA LYS A 327 27.26 13.32 9.79
C LYS A 327 26.69 14.49 8.98
N GLU A 328 25.41 14.81 9.20
CA GLU A 328 24.80 15.98 8.57
C GLU A 328 25.65 17.23 8.88
N ASN A 329 26.29 17.79 7.85
CA ASN A 329 26.95 19.09 7.98
C ASN A 329 25.89 20.17 8.11
N GLU A 330 26.08 21.14 9.01
CA GLU A 330 25.16 22.29 9.13
C GLU A 330 24.99 23.05 7.80
N ARG A 331 25.94 22.94 6.85
CA ARG A 331 25.80 23.43 5.46
C ARG A 331 24.77 22.67 4.62
N GLN A 332 24.74 21.33 4.69
CA GLN A 332 23.67 20.54 4.06
C GLN A 332 22.35 20.72 4.78
N LYS A 333 22.39 21.00 6.09
CA LYS A 333 21.22 21.45 6.86
C LYS A 333 20.74 22.83 6.43
N LEU A 334 21.58 23.70 5.88
CA LEU A 334 21.21 25.02 5.33
C LEU A 334 20.77 24.94 3.87
N GLU A 335 21.29 24.01 3.06
CA GLU A 335 20.75 23.77 1.70
C GLU A 335 19.43 22.99 1.76
N SER A 336 19.30 22.02 2.68
CA SER A 336 18.02 21.32 2.94
C SER A 336 17.03 22.10 3.84
N ARG A 337 17.47 23.12 4.60
CA ARG A 337 16.59 24.11 5.29
C ARG A 337 16.33 25.39 4.49
N ASN A 338 17.15 25.78 3.52
CA ASN A 338 16.76 26.88 2.63
C ASN A 338 15.68 26.43 1.63
N ASP A 339 15.51 25.12 1.43
CA ASP A 339 14.32 24.51 0.82
C ASP A 339 13.20 24.17 1.83
N LYS A 340 13.46 24.26 3.15
CA LYS A 340 12.50 24.02 4.23
C LYS A 340 12.69 25.02 5.37
N ILE A 341 11.85 26.06 5.37
CA ILE A 341 11.62 27.04 6.45
C ILE A 341 12.30 28.40 6.20
N ASP A 342 11.82 29.09 5.17
CA ASP A 342 11.48 30.51 5.33
C ASP A 342 10.02 30.55 5.79
N LYS A 343 9.79 30.26 7.09
CA LYS A 343 8.65 30.74 7.91
C LYS A 343 8.65 30.16 9.33
N ASP A 344 8.89 31.12 10.23
CA ASP A 344 8.30 31.22 11.57
C ASP A 344 9.08 30.61 12.74
N ARG A 345 9.98 31.45 13.28
CA ARG A 345 10.04 31.66 14.73
C ARG A 345 9.20 32.91 15.03
N ASP A 346 8.15 32.77 15.83
CA ASP A 346 8.23 33.33 17.18
C ASP A 346 7.32 32.62 18.19
N GLN A 347 7.75 32.71 19.43
CA GLN A 347 7.41 31.92 20.62
C GLN A 347 6.00 32.18 21.19
N SER A 348 5.41 31.18 21.86
CA SER A 348 5.31 31.18 23.35
C SER A 348 4.39 30.08 23.90
N SER A 349 4.72 29.72 25.15
CA SER A 349 4.13 28.77 26.11
C SER A 349 2.64 28.93 26.43
N VAL A 350 1.99 27.88 26.95
CA VAL A 350 1.39 27.77 28.32
C VAL A 350 0.62 26.43 28.47
N SER A 351 0.45 26.06 29.73
CA SER A 351 0.14 24.82 30.46
C SER A 351 -1.21 24.09 30.28
N ASP A 352 -1.17 22.82 30.70
CA ASP A 352 -2.19 21.94 31.33
C ASP A 352 -3.57 22.51 31.69
N THR A 353 -4.62 21.76 31.35
CA THR A 353 -5.64 21.22 32.30
C THR A 353 -6.51 20.15 31.64
N ASN A 354 -6.81 19.08 32.39
CA ASN A 354 -7.89 18.12 32.16
C ASN A 354 -9.27 18.78 32.29
N GLU A 355 -10.27 18.32 31.53
CA GLU A 355 -11.45 17.57 32.01
C GLU A 355 -12.56 17.51 30.93
N SER A 356 -13.35 16.44 31.04
CA SER A 356 -14.59 16.04 30.34
C SER A 356 -15.25 17.01 29.37
N GLU A 357 -15.78 16.46 28.26
CA GLU A 357 -17.23 16.48 28.01
C GLU A 357 -17.62 15.61 26.82
N ALA A 358 -18.41 14.57 27.09
CA ALA A 358 -19.39 14.08 26.15
C ALA A 358 -20.44 15.18 25.94
N GLN A 359 -20.92 15.32 24.70
CA GLN A 359 -21.90 16.30 24.19
C GLN A 359 -21.29 17.51 23.48
N ASN A 360 -21.05 17.35 22.17
CA ASN A 360 -21.30 18.40 21.17
C ASN A 360 -21.27 17.78 19.75
N VAL A 361 -22.42 17.27 19.32
CA VAL A 361 -22.70 16.96 17.92
C VAL A 361 -23.30 18.23 17.30
N GLU A 362 -22.48 19.26 17.09
CA GLU A 362 -22.86 20.46 16.36
C GLU A 362 -21.89 20.70 15.20
N LYS A 363 -22.43 20.62 13.97
CA LYS A 363 -21.88 21.09 12.69
C LYS A 363 -20.38 20.90 12.48
N GLN A 364 -19.96 19.68 12.12
CA GLN A 364 -18.71 19.51 11.36
C GLN A 364 -18.91 20.04 9.93
N VAL A 365 -18.78 21.35 9.78
CA VAL A 365 -18.35 21.99 8.53
C VAL A 365 -16.94 21.42 8.23
N SER A 366 -16.62 21.17 6.95
CA SER A 366 -15.32 20.63 6.53
C SER A 366 -14.18 21.30 7.31
N LYS A 367 -13.28 20.49 7.92
CA LYS A 367 -12.08 20.98 8.62
C LYS A 367 -11.08 21.62 7.66
N LEU A 368 -11.19 21.32 6.37
CA LEU A 368 -10.30 21.80 5.33
C LEU A 368 -10.82 23.13 4.78
N ASP A 369 -10.00 24.19 4.82
CA ASP A 369 -10.24 25.39 4.02
C ASP A 369 -9.68 25.15 2.61
N PRO A 370 -10.53 24.92 1.58
CA PRO A 370 -10.06 24.51 0.25
C PRO A 370 -9.13 25.56 -0.39
N ALA A 371 -9.28 26.84 0.00
CA ALA A 371 -8.42 27.91 -0.50
C ALA A 371 -6.98 27.79 0.04
N LYS A 372 -6.78 27.20 1.22
CA LYS A 372 -5.46 27.09 1.85
C LYS A 372 -4.67 25.86 1.40
N VAL A 373 -5.34 24.84 0.88
CA VAL A 373 -4.70 23.61 0.39
C VAL A 373 -3.66 23.92 -0.70
N GLN A 374 -2.48 23.33 -0.57
CA GLN A 374 -1.38 23.44 -1.54
C GLN A 374 -1.02 22.07 -2.12
N ILE A 375 -0.39 22.10 -3.30
CA ILE A 375 0.28 20.92 -3.85
C ILE A 375 1.41 20.54 -2.90
N GLY A 376 1.51 19.25 -2.57
CA GLY A 376 2.45 18.71 -1.60
C GLY A 376 1.89 18.57 -0.18
N ASP A 377 0.68 19.09 0.10
CA ASP A 377 0.05 18.87 1.41
C ASP A 377 -0.19 17.37 1.63
N GLU A 378 0.32 16.86 2.75
CA GLU A 378 0.18 15.47 3.14
C GLU A 378 -1.14 15.23 3.89
N LEU A 379 -1.80 14.12 3.57
CA LEU A 379 -2.95 13.66 4.34
C LEU A 379 -2.47 12.96 5.64
N PRO A 380 -3.26 13.00 6.73
CA PRO A 380 -2.90 12.32 7.97
C PRO A 380 -2.66 10.83 7.75
N ILE A 381 -1.53 10.32 8.27
CA ILE A 381 -1.24 8.88 8.25
C ILE A 381 -2.34 8.13 8.99
N SER A 382 -2.88 7.08 8.38
CA SER A 382 -3.98 6.29 8.95
C SER A 382 -3.63 4.80 8.98
N PRO A 383 -3.24 4.23 10.13
CA PRO A 383 -3.15 2.79 10.28
C PRO A 383 -4.56 2.18 10.28
N VAL A 384 -4.69 1.02 9.63
CA VAL A 384 -5.92 0.24 9.54
C VAL A 384 -5.59 -1.20 9.91
N GLU A 385 -6.10 -1.64 11.06
CA GLU A 385 -6.00 -3.04 11.49
C GLU A 385 -6.86 -3.92 10.58
N ILE A 386 -6.23 -4.90 9.94
CA ILE A 386 -6.90 -5.84 9.06
C ILE A 386 -7.33 -7.04 9.91
N THR A 387 -8.57 -7.02 10.34
CA THR A 387 -9.16 -8.13 11.10
C THR A 387 -9.97 -9.06 10.20
N THR A 388 -10.16 -10.31 10.63
CA THR A 388 -11.13 -11.23 9.99
C THR A 388 -12.53 -10.59 9.92
N LEU A 389 -12.93 -9.86 10.96
CA LEU A 389 -14.21 -9.14 10.99
C LEU A 389 -14.28 -8.11 9.86
N LEU A 390 -13.24 -7.29 9.69
CA LEU A 390 -13.18 -6.31 8.60
C LEU A 390 -13.34 -7.01 7.26
N ILE A 391 -12.48 -7.99 6.95
CA ILE A 391 -12.49 -8.69 5.65
C ILE A 391 -13.87 -9.31 5.34
N VAL A 392 -14.43 -10.06 6.28
CA VAL A 392 -15.69 -10.80 6.06
C VAL A 392 -16.87 -9.83 5.99
N SER A 393 -16.97 -8.87 6.92
CA SER A 393 -18.09 -7.94 6.96
C SER A 393 -18.13 -7.05 5.72
N THR A 394 -16.98 -6.55 5.26
CA THR A 394 -16.92 -5.70 4.06
C THR A 394 -17.14 -6.50 2.80
N ALA A 395 -16.67 -7.75 2.69
CA ALA A 395 -16.99 -8.62 1.55
C ALA A 395 -18.51 -8.83 1.41
N LEU A 396 -19.20 -9.07 2.53
CA LEU A 396 -20.68 -9.16 2.55
C LEU A 396 -21.34 -7.84 2.15
N ALA A 397 -20.87 -6.72 2.72
CA ALA A 397 -21.44 -5.40 2.46
C ALA A 397 -21.22 -4.92 1.02
N THR A 398 -20.09 -5.27 0.41
CA THR A 398 -19.80 -5.02 -1.01
C THR A 398 -20.40 -6.06 -1.94
N ARG A 399 -21.05 -7.09 -1.37
CA ARG A 399 -21.67 -8.22 -2.08
C ARG A 399 -20.67 -9.02 -2.94
N ASP A 400 -19.42 -9.03 -2.52
CA ASP A 400 -18.37 -9.81 -3.14
C ASP A 400 -18.26 -11.15 -2.43
N TYR A 401 -19.11 -12.09 -2.84
CA TYR A 401 -19.26 -13.39 -2.21
C TYR A 401 -18.23 -14.41 -2.69
N GLN A 402 -17.09 -13.98 -3.23
CA GLN A 402 -16.00 -14.90 -3.54
C GLN A 402 -15.52 -15.58 -2.25
N ASP A 403 -15.45 -16.92 -2.29
CA ASP A 403 -15.11 -17.79 -1.16
C ASP A 403 -13.80 -17.38 -0.44
N VAL A 404 -12.82 -16.88 -1.18
CA VAL A 404 -11.50 -16.46 -0.68
C VAL A 404 -11.54 -15.35 0.38
N HIS A 405 -12.65 -14.64 0.54
CA HIS A 405 -12.79 -13.58 1.54
C HIS A 405 -13.37 -14.08 2.87
N HIS A 406 -13.84 -15.33 2.94
CA HIS A 406 -14.53 -15.85 4.13
C HIS A 406 -14.31 -17.35 4.39
N ASP A 407 -13.66 -18.08 3.48
CA ASP A 407 -13.24 -19.47 3.64
C ASP A 407 -11.71 -19.59 3.53
N PRO A 408 -10.98 -19.75 4.65
CA PRO A 408 -9.54 -19.95 4.65
C PRO A 408 -9.07 -21.13 3.79
N LYS A 409 -9.85 -22.23 3.73
CA LYS A 409 -9.48 -23.40 2.92
C LYS A 409 -9.61 -23.10 1.43
N ALA A 410 -10.62 -22.32 1.04
CA ALA A 410 -10.76 -21.88 -0.35
C ALA A 410 -9.58 -20.97 -0.75
N ALA A 411 -9.20 -20.02 0.11
CA ALA A 411 -8.04 -19.15 -0.11
C ALA A 411 -6.73 -19.96 -0.23
N GLN A 412 -6.51 -20.92 0.68
CA GLN A 412 -5.35 -21.82 0.67
C GLN A 412 -5.30 -22.70 -0.58
N SER A 413 -6.44 -23.20 -1.05
CA SER A 413 -6.52 -23.99 -2.28
C SER A 413 -6.09 -23.19 -3.52
N LYS A 414 -6.21 -21.85 -3.47
CA LYS A 414 -5.79 -20.90 -4.49
C LYS A 414 -4.39 -20.32 -4.25
N GLY A 415 -3.66 -20.85 -3.25
CA GLY A 415 -2.25 -20.52 -2.99
C GLY A 415 -2.02 -19.33 -2.05
N MET A 416 -3.07 -18.83 -1.39
CA MET A 416 -2.94 -17.77 -0.37
C MET A 416 -2.76 -18.37 1.02
N PRO A 417 -2.06 -17.69 1.96
CA PRO A 417 -1.86 -18.22 3.31
C PRO A 417 -3.17 -18.28 4.13
N ASP A 418 -4.05 -17.29 3.95
CA ASP A 418 -5.35 -17.16 4.60
C ASP A 418 -6.31 -16.36 3.69
N ILE A 419 -7.53 -16.10 4.15
CA ILE A 419 -8.45 -15.14 3.54
C ILE A 419 -7.76 -13.79 3.35
N PHE A 420 -8.20 -13.03 2.35
CA PHE A 420 -7.62 -11.73 2.06
C PHE A 420 -8.67 -10.69 1.72
N MET A 421 -8.35 -9.43 1.98
CA MET A 421 -9.24 -8.31 1.75
C MET A 421 -9.50 -8.09 0.25
N ASN A 422 -10.76 -7.85 -0.13
CA ASN A 422 -11.11 -7.58 -1.51
C ASN A 422 -10.79 -6.12 -1.93
N ILE A 423 -10.79 -5.89 -3.24
CA ILE A 423 -10.47 -4.58 -3.80
C ILE A 423 -11.53 -3.52 -3.47
N LEU A 424 -12.81 -3.91 -3.37
CA LEU A 424 -13.92 -2.99 -3.04
C LEU A 424 -13.78 -2.42 -1.62
N THR A 425 -13.26 -3.22 -0.68
CA THR A 425 -12.92 -2.76 0.67
C THR A 425 -11.77 -1.75 0.64
N SER A 426 -10.76 -2.00 -0.19
CA SER A 426 -9.65 -1.05 -0.37
C SER A 426 -10.15 0.30 -0.91
N THR A 427 -11.04 0.28 -1.92
CA THR A 427 -11.71 1.48 -2.45
C THR A 427 -12.48 2.21 -1.35
N GLY A 428 -13.29 1.48 -0.57
CA GLY A 428 -14.10 2.05 0.51
C GLY A 428 -13.25 2.70 1.61
N ILE A 429 -12.19 2.04 2.05
CA ILE A 429 -11.27 2.53 3.08
C ILE A 429 -10.51 3.78 2.59
N VAL A 430 -10.02 3.79 1.35
CA VAL A 430 -9.35 4.97 0.77
C VAL A 430 -10.33 6.13 0.63
N SER A 431 -11.55 5.86 0.16
CA SER A 431 -12.60 6.88 0.02
C SER A 431 -12.98 7.50 1.36
N ARG A 432 -13.17 6.67 2.40
CA ARG A 432 -13.41 7.11 3.78
C ARG A 432 -12.28 8.01 4.28
N TRP A 433 -11.03 7.55 4.15
CA TRP A 433 -9.88 8.29 4.63
C TRP A 433 -9.72 9.67 3.96
N ILE A 434 -9.99 9.76 2.65
CA ILE A 434 -9.99 11.04 1.92
C ILE A 434 -11.18 11.92 2.35
N ASN A 435 -12.37 11.34 2.55
CA ASN A 435 -13.53 12.06 3.10
C ASN A 435 -13.25 12.63 4.50
N ASP A 436 -12.60 11.86 5.38
CA ASP A 436 -12.25 12.28 6.74
C ASP A 436 -11.32 13.50 6.75
N TRP A 437 -10.42 13.58 5.77
CA TRP A 437 -9.53 14.72 5.59
C TRP A 437 -10.21 15.91 4.91
N ALA A 438 -10.85 15.69 3.76
CA ALA A 438 -11.39 16.78 2.94
C ALA A 438 -12.75 17.29 3.40
N GLY A 439 -13.44 16.52 4.22
CA GLY A 439 -14.75 16.81 4.79
C GLY A 439 -15.92 16.18 4.03
N PRO A 440 -17.12 16.24 4.62
CA PRO A 440 -18.24 15.41 4.19
C PRO A 440 -18.88 15.84 2.87
N ALA A 441 -18.64 17.07 2.41
CA ALA A 441 -19.34 17.69 1.29
C ALA A 441 -18.56 17.67 -0.04
N ILE A 442 -17.41 16.98 -0.09
CA ILE A 442 -16.65 16.83 -1.33
C ILE A 442 -17.46 16.10 -2.39
N GLU A 443 -17.27 16.49 -3.64
CA GLU A 443 -17.74 15.73 -4.79
C GLU A 443 -16.60 14.85 -5.30
N TRP A 444 -16.91 13.60 -5.62
CA TRP A 444 -15.94 12.68 -6.18
C TRP A 444 -16.03 12.72 -7.71
N SER A 445 -14.89 12.85 -8.39
CA SER A 445 -14.78 12.71 -9.84
C SER A 445 -14.26 11.32 -10.22
N SER A 446 -13.24 10.84 -9.52
CA SER A 446 -12.65 9.54 -9.77
C SER A 446 -11.90 8.96 -8.58
N ILE A 447 -11.70 7.64 -8.61
CA ILE A 447 -10.71 6.94 -7.79
C ILE A 447 -10.10 5.81 -8.62
N ASP A 448 -8.79 5.89 -8.82
CA ASP A 448 -8.02 4.94 -9.62
C ASP A 448 -7.02 4.26 -8.71
N LEU A 449 -7.16 2.94 -8.55
CA LEU A 449 -6.28 2.17 -7.68
C LEU A 449 -5.72 0.93 -8.36
N LYS A 450 -4.55 0.55 -7.85
CA LYS A 450 -3.83 -0.66 -8.19
C LYS A 450 -3.52 -1.43 -6.92
N LEU A 451 -3.82 -2.72 -6.93
CA LEU A 451 -3.44 -3.64 -5.88
C LEU A 451 -2.03 -4.20 -6.09
N GLY A 452 -1.33 -4.41 -4.98
CA GLY A 452 -0.05 -5.09 -4.89
C GLY A 452 -0.14 -6.29 -3.95
N THR A 453 0.56 -6.24 -2.81
CA THR A 453 0.56 -7.34 -1.84
C THR A 453 -0.79 -7.49 -1.15
N PRO A 454 -1.34 -8.69 -0.97
CA PRO A 454 -2.63 -8.86 -0.29
C PRO A 454 -2.55 -8.46 1.18
N ASN A 455 -3.69 -8.03 1.71
CA ASN A 455 -3.93 -7.84 3.16
C ASN A 455 -4.63 -9.09 3.69
N HIS A 456 -4.09 -9.65 4.77
CA HIS A 456 -4.59 -10.81 5.50
C HIS A 456 -5.01 -10.41 6.92
N PRO A 457 -5.77 -11.26 7.64
CA PRO A 457 -5.96 -11.07 9.08
C PRO A 457 -4.63 -10.85 9.80
N ASP A 458 -4.68 -9.98 10.82
CA ASP A 458 -3.56 -9.57 11.67
C ASP A 458 -2.53 -8.65 11.00
N ASP A 459 -2.70 -8.31 9.73
CA ASP A 459 -1.92 -7.24 9.11
C ASP A 459 -2.34 -5.86 9.65
N THR A 460 -1.42 -4.90 9.60
CA THR A 460 -1.75 -3.47 9.66
C THR A 460 -1.44 -2.83 8.31
N MET A 461 -2.46 -2.25 7.66
CA MET A 461 -2.26 -1.43 6.48
C MET A 461 -2.18 0.04 6.89
N THR A 462 -1.08 0.71 6.55
CA THR A 462 -0.91 2.15 6.81
C THR A 462 -1.14 2.96 5.54
N LEU A 463 -2.15 3.82 5.55
CA LEU A 463 -2.44 4.78 4.48
C LEU A 463 -1.60 6.04 4.63
N SER A 464 -1.14 6.55 3.49
CA SER A 464 -0.39 7.80 3.34
C SER A 464 -0.66 8.37 1.95
N GLY A 465 -0.44 9.67 1.75
CA GLY A 465 -0.77 10.33 0.49
C GLY A 465 -0.59 11.84 0.56
N SER A 466 -0.64 12.47 -0.60
CA SER A 466 -0.49 13.92 -0.71
C SER A 466 -1.23 14.47 -1.92
N VAL A 467 -1.57 15.76 -1.86
CA VAL A 467 -2.12 16.52 -2.98
C VAL A 467 -1.05 16.66 -4.07
N THR A 468 -1.30 16.10 -5.25
CA THR A 468 -0.37 16.12 -6.39
C THR A 468 -0.71 17.20 -7.41
N GLU A 469 -1.99 17.59 -7.50
CA GLU A 469 -2.45 18.63 -8.40
C GLU A 469 -3.59 19.42 -7.76
N LYS A 470 -3.64 20.72 -8.07
CA LYS A 470 -4.72 21.62 -7.68
C LYS A 470 -5.10 22.50 -8.87
N THR A 471 -6.36 22.44 -9.27
CA THR A 471 -6.91 23.25 -10.37
C THR A 471 -8.08 24.09 -9.85
N GLU A 472 -8.06 25.39 -10.12
CA GLU A 472 -9.13 26.30 -9.70
C GLU A 472 -9.92 26.80 -10.90
N ASN A 473 -11.23 26.51 -10.91
CA ASN A 473 -12.16 26.93 -11.95
C ASN A 473 -13.30 27.73 -11.31
N GLY A 474 -13.15 29.06 -11.26
CA GLY A 474 -14.11 29.93 -10.57
C GLY A 474 -14.19 29.62 -9.07
N ASP A 475 -15.38 29.22 -8.63
CA ASP A 475 -15.68 28.85 -7.24
C ASP A 475 -15.43 27.37 -6.93
N GLN A 476 -14.95 26.58 -7.89
CA GLN A 476 -14.62 25.16 -7.69
C GLN A 476 -13.11 24.94 -7.68
N ILE A 477 -12.66 24.07 -6.78
CA ILE A 477 -11.28 23.60 -6.68
C ILE A 477 -11.30 22.08 -6.92
N SER A 478 -10.58 21.62 -7.94
CA SER A 478 -10.26 20.20 -8.12
C SER A 478 -8.93 19.89 -7.47
N LEU A 479 -8.87 18.79 -6.72
CA LEU A 479 -7.64 18.24 -6.14
C LEU A 479 -7.43 16.83 -6.67
N ASN A 480 -6.22 16.57 -7.15
CA ASN A 480 -5.72 15.22 -7.36
C ASN A 480 -4.91 14.79 -6.14
N ILE A 481 -5.25 13.65 -5.56
CA ILE A 481 -4.65 13.12 -4.34
C ILE A 481 -4.04 11.77 -4.66
N SER A 482 -2.71 11.69 -4.56
CA SER A 482 -2.03 10.40 -4.58
C SER A 482 -2.20 9.69 -3.24
N PHE A 483 -2.36 8.37 -3.28
CA PHE A 483 -2.46 7.56 -2.07
C PHE A 483 -1.69 6.25 -2.18
N LEU A 484 -1.32 5.74 -1.01
CA LEU A 484 -0.52 4.55 -0.81
C LEU A 484 -0.91 3.89 0.51
N GLY A 485 -1.34 2.63 0.46
CA GLY A 485 -1.51 1.74 1.60
C GLY A 485 -0.44 0.66 1.62
N LYS A 486 0.37 0.61 2.68
CA LYS A 486 1.44 -0.38 2.87
C LYS A 486 1.15 -1.30 4.05
N ASN A 487 1.45 -2.58 3.90
CA ASN A 487 1.53 -3.56 4.97
C ASN A 487 2.96 -4.11 5.08
N ASP A 488 3.21 -5.02 6.02
CA ASP A 488 4.55 -5.60 6.26
C ASP A 488 5.12 -6.35 5.05
N ARG A 489 4.27 -6.72 4.09
CA ARG A 489 4.66 -7.44 2.86
C ARG A 489 4.98 -6.48 1.72
N GLY A 490 4.55 -5.22 1.78
CA GLY A 490 4.81 -4.21 0.76
C GLY A 490 3.61 -3.29 0.52
N VAL A 491 3.52 -2.76 -0.70
CA VAL A 491 2.42 -1.88 -1.11
C VAL A 491 1.19 -2.73 -1.40
N HIS A 492 0.14 -2.58 -0.58
CA HIS A 492 -1.16 -3.21 -0.79
C HIS A 492 -1.98 -2.48 -1.84
N VAL A 493 -2.12 -1.17 -1.70
CA VAL A 493 -2.92 -0.33 -2.59
C VAL A 493 -2.14 0.95 -2.92
N SER A 494 -2.23 1.41 -4.16
CA SER A 494 -1.66 2.68 -4.61
C SER A 494 -2.52 3.26 -5.71
N GLY A 495 -2.58 4.58 -5.83
CA GLY A 495 -3.47 5.20 -6.78
C GLY A 495 -3.59 6.70 -6.67
N ASN A 496 -4.57 7.24 -7.38
CA ASN A 496 -4.94 8.65 -7.35
C ASN A 496 -6.46 8.79 -7.23
N ALA A 497 -6.90 9.86 -6.59
CA ALA A 497 -8.30 10.23 -6.50
C ALA A 497 -8.47 11.69 -6.91
N GLU A 498 -9.50 11.98 -7.69
CA GLU A 498 -9.89 13.35 -8.00
C GLU A 498 -11.16 13.72 -7.24
N VAL A 499 -11.08 14.82 -6.48
CA VAL A 499 -12.19 15.35 -5.69
C VAL A 499 -12.38 16.84 -5.97
N LEU A 500 -13.63 17.28 -5.91
CA LEU A 500 -14.05 18.65 -6.15
C LEU A 500 -14.57 19.27 -4.85
N LEU A 501 -14.06 20.46 -4.56
CA LEU A 501 -14.42 21.29 -3.41
C LEU A 501 -15.00 22.62 -3.91
N LEU A 502 -15.97 23.17 -3.17
CA LEU A 502 -16.43 24.54 -3.40
C LEU A 502 -15.61 25.49 -2.53
N LYS A 503 -15.11 26.59 -3.11
CA LYS A 503 -14.59 27.71 -2.34
C LYS A 503 -15.71 28.19 -1.43
N ASN A 504 -15.43 28.31 -0.14
CA ASN A 504 -16.39 28.89 0.80
C ASN A 504 -16.83 30.24 0.23
N SER A 505 -18.10 30.32 -0.18
CA SER A 505 -18.72 31.59 -0.48
C SER A 505 -18.63 32.36 0.82
N LYS A 506 -17.92 33.50 0.82
CA LYS A 506 -17.96 34.44 1.94
C LYS A 506 -19.42 34.55 2.35
N GLU A 507 -19.74 34.16 3.58
CA GLU A 507 -20.99 34.56 4.21
C GLU A 507 -21.04 36.07 4.04
N LYS A 508 -21.93 36.55 3.16
CA LYS A 508 -22.23 37.97 3.07
C LYS A 508 -22.93 38.29 4.39
N GLU A 509 -22.20 38.96 5.29
CA GLU A 509 -22.78 39.67 6.43
C GLU A 509 -23.93 40.58 6.01
#